data_AF-A0A832GJH9-F1
#
_entry.id   AF-A0A832GJH9-F1
#
_cell.length_a   1.000
_cell.length_b   1.000
_cell.length_c   1.000
_cell.angle_alpha   90.00
_cell.angle_beta   90.00
_cell.angle_gamma   90.00
#
_symmetry.space_group_name_H-M   'P 1'
#
loop_
_entity.id
_entity.type
_entity.pdbx_description
1 polymer ?
#
loop_
_entity_poly.entity_id
_entity_poly.type
_entity_poly.pdbx_seq_one_letter_code
_entity_poly.pdbx_strand_id
1 'polypeptide(L)'
;MAEIKEMYKKIVKDKFPDSIKIDFGGQVLEYRKKVWSIYDADEQAEVERGIRYGENPDQPAALYELINGNIVLGDVRFFDFETGLVSKI
;
A
#
# COMPACT_ATOMS: atom_id res chain seq x y z
N MET A 1 -5.44 25.98 14.84
CA MET A 1 -6.17 24.78 15.38
C MET A 1 -7.28 24.30 14.46
N ALA A 2 -8.10 25.19 13.87
CA ALA A 2 -9.11 24.80 12.88
C ALA A 2 -8.49 24.15 11.63
N GLU A 3 -7.36 24.67 11.14
CA GLU A 3 -6.72 24.17 9.91
C GLU A 3 -6.17 22.75 9.99
N ILE A 4 -5.66 22.32 11.15
CA ILE A 4 -5.14 20.95 11.32
C ILE A 4 -6.28 19.94 11.16
N LYS A 5 -7.45 20.20 11.77
CA LYS A 5 -8.63 19.33 11.63
C LYS A 5 -9.12 19.25 10.18
N GLU A 6 -9.02 20.34 9.43
CA GLU A 6 -9.37 20.36 8.01
C GLU A 6 -8.41 19.53 7.16
N MET A 7 -7.12 19.45 7.51
CA MET A 7 -6.16 18.57 6.83
C MET A 7 -6.53 17.09 6.95
N TYR A 8 -7.12 16.65 8.07
CA TYR A 8 -7.59 15.27 8.25
C TYR A 8 -8.82 14.92 7.40
N LYS A 9 -9.56 15.92 6.92
CA LYS A 9 -10.74 15.72 6.06
C LYS A 9 -10.41 15.69 4.58
N LYS A 10 -9.24 16.22 4.20
CA LYS A 10 -8.84 16.33 2.80
C LYS A 10 -8.04 15.10 2.38
N ILE A 11 -8.64 14.26 1.56
CA ILE A 11 -7.97 13.09 0.98
C ILE A 11 -6.91 13.57 -0.03
N VAL A 12 -5.64 13.39 0.31
CA VAL A 12 -4.52 13.68 -0.58
C VAL A 12 -4.15 12.40 -1.32
N LYS A 13 -4.31 12.39 -2.65
CA LYS A 13 -3.73 11.32 -3.48
C LYS A 13 -2.21 11.35 -3.31
N ASP A 14 -1.64 10.22 -2.90
CA ASP A 14 -0.19 10.07 -2.82
C ASP A 14 0.44 10.08 -4.23
N LYS A 15 1.75 10.33 -4.29
CA LYS A 15 2.51 10.40 -5.54
C LYS A 15 3.42 9.19 -5.76
N PHE A 16 3.21 8.11 -5.00
CA PHE A 16 4.04 6.92 -5.14
C PHE A 16 3.69 6.18 -6.44
N PRO A 17 4.62 5.40 -7.03
CA PRO A 17 4.34 4.63 -8.25
C PRO A 17 3.38 3.46 -7.99
N ASP A 18 2.78 2.88 -9.03
CA ASP A 18 1.87 1.72 -8.87
C ASP A 18 2.62 0.42 -8.51
N SER A 19 3.92 0.37 -8.80
CA SER A 19 4.78 -0.77 -8.49
C SER A 19 6.16 -0.34 -8.02
N ILE A 20 6.73 -1.10 -7.10
CA ILE A 20 8.11 -0.95 -6.62
C ILE A 20 8.82 -2.29 -6.73
N LYS A 21 10.15 -2.25 -6.94
CA LYS A 21 11.01 -3.43 -6.85
C LYS A 21 12.12 -3.21 -5.84
N ILE A 22 12.45 -4.25 -5.07
CA ILE A 22 13.60 -4.27 -4.16
C ILE A 22 14.50 -5.43 -4.56
N ASP A 23 15.77 -5.13 -4.82
CA ASP A 23 16.79 -6.12 -5.21
C ASP A 23 17.68 -6.47 -4.01
N PHE A 24 17.74 -7.76 -3.68
CA PHE A 24 18.63 -8.36 -2.70
C PHE A 24 19.69 -9.22 -3.39
N GLY A 25 20.66 -8.57 -4.05
CA GLY A 25 21.81 -9.26 -4.64
C GLY A 25 21.44 -10.27 -5.73
N GLY A 26 20.41 -9.95 -6.53
CA GLY A 26 19.88 -10.80 -7.60
C GLY A 26 18.49 -11.39 -7.29
N GLN A 27 18.07 -11.40 -6.03
CA GLN A 27 16.68 -11.70 -5.68
C GLN A 27 15.83 -10.43 -5.75
N VAL A 28 14.94 -10.36 -6.73
CA VAL A 28 14.04 -9.20 -6.92
C VAL A 28 12.67 -9.48 -6.31
N LEU A 29 12.26 -8.65 -5.36
CA LEU A 29 10.91 -8.62 -4.80
C LEU A 29 10.08 -7.56 -5.51
N GLU A 30 8.91 -7.94 -6.02
CA GLU A 30 7.99 -7.07 -6.75
C GLU A 30 6.77 -6.75 -5.90
N TYR A 31 6.49 -5.47 -5.78
CA TYR A 31 5.44 -4.94 -4.95
C TYR A 31 4.44 -4.14 -5.80
N ARG A 32 3.15 -4.31 -5.53
CA ARG A 32 2.07 -3.52 -6.15
C ARG A 32 1.34 -2.70 -5.09
N LYS A 33 1.06 -1.44 -5.38
CA LYS A 33 0.33 -0.56 -4.47
C LYS A 33 -1.06 -1.14 -4.22
N LYS A 34 -1.46 -1.20 -2.96
CA LYS A 34 -2.84 -1.57 -2.57
C LYS A 34 -3.72 -0.34 -2.56
N VAL A 35 -4.80 -0.44 -3.32
CA VAL A 35 -5.89 0.52 -3.35
C VAL A 35 -7.16 -0.19 -2.91
N TRP A 36 -8.07 0.57 -2.32
CA TRP A 36 -9.40 0.10 -1.98
C TRP A 36 -10.41 0.94 -2.75
N SER A 37 -11.26 0.27 -3.53
CA SER A 37 -12.41 0.88 -4.16
C SER A 37 -13.53 0.99 -3.13
N ILE A 38 -13.99 2.22 -2.89
CA ILE A 38 -15.13 2.50 -2.03
C ILE A 38 -16.13 3.37 -2.80
N TYR A 39 -17.42 3.15 -2.57
CA TYR A 39 -18.44 4.06 -3.06
C TYR A 39 -18.41 5.36 -2.26
N ASP A 40 -18.21 6.48 -2.94
CA ASP A 40 -18.26 7.82 -2.36
C ASP A 40 -19.64 8.43 -2.60
N ALA A 41 -20.36 8.70 -1.51
CA ALA A 41 -21.72 9.21 -1.57
C ALA A 41 -21.80 10.66 -2.08
N ASP A 42 -20.75 11.46 -1.87
CA ASP A 42 -20.69 12.85 -2.32
C ASP A 42 -20.36 12.92 -3.82
N GLU A 43 -19.48 12.04 -4.31
CA GLU A 43 -19.12 11.95 -5.73
C GLU A 43 -20.09 11.05 -6.53
N GLN A 44 -21.00 10.32 -5.87
CA GLN A 44 -21.92 9.33 -6.45
C GLN A 44 -21.23 8.28 -7.35
N ALA A 45 -20.01 7.88 -6.99
CA ALA A 45 -19.19 7.00 -7.81
C ALA A 45 -18.29 6.10 -6.95
N GLU A 46 -17.84 4.98 -7.54
CA GLU A 46 -16.72 4.19 -7.00
C GLU A 46 -15.43 4.98 -7.15
N VAL A 47 -14.72 5.18 -6.04
CA VAL A 47 -13.44 5.90 -6.00
C VAL A 47 -12.36 4.98 -5.45
N GLU A 48 -11.24 4.91 -6.14
CA GLU A 48 -10.05 4.25 -5.62
C GLU A 48 -9.35 5.16 -4.61
N ARG A 49 -9.14 4.62 -3.40
CA ARG A 49 -8.41 5.28 -2.32
C ARG A 49 -7.18 4.44 -1.98
N GLY A 50 -6.02 5.08 -1.86
CA GLY A 50 -4.79 4.43 -1.44
C GLY A 50 -4.85 4.00 0.02
N ILE A 51 -4.38 2.80 0.34
CA ILE A 51 -4.26 2.33 1.73
C ILE A 51 -2.94 2.85 2.30
N ARG A 52 -2.95 3.31 3.56
CA ARG A 52 -1.74 3.78 4.26
C ARG A 52 -1.70 3.27 5.70
N TYR A 53 -0.50 3.12 6.22
CA TYR A 53 -0.25 2.91 7.65
C TYR A 53 0.17 4.23 8.30
N GLY A 54 -0.38 4.52 9.48
CA GLY A 54 -0.14 5.76 10.21
C GLY A 54 -1.08 6.91 9.81
N GLU A 55 -1.39 7.76 10.79
CA GLU A 55 -2.47 8.76 10.69
C GLU A 55 -1.97 10.17 10.34
N ASN A 56 -0.66 10.39 10.23
CA ASN A 56 -0.11 11.74 10.11
C ASN A 56 -0.29 12.32 8.68
N PRO A 57 -1.16 13.32 8.46
CA PRO A 57 -1.57 13.75 7.12
C PRO A 57 -0.48 14.47 6.33
N ASP A 58 0.54 15.04 7.00
CA ASP A 58 1.71 15.66 6.38
C ASP A 58 2.78 14.63 5.94
N GLN A 59 2.63 13.36 6.34
CA GLN A 59 3.51 12.27 5.96
C GLN A 59 2.87 11.47 4.82
N PRO A 60 3.47 11.50 3.60
CA PRO A 60 3.05 10.64 2.52
C PRO A 60 3.37 9.19 2.88
N ALA A 61 2.37 8.32 2.78
CA ALA A 61 2.52 6.87 2.96
C ALA A 61 1.61 6.13 1.98
N ALA A 62 2.03 4.95 1.55
CA ALA A 62 1.25 4.02 0.74
C ALA A 62 1.58 2.57 1.13
N LEU A 63 0.58 1.72 1.13
CA LEU A 63 0.72 0.29 1.39
C LEU A 63 0.98 -0.44 0.07
N TYR A 64 1.92 -1.38 0.11
CA TYR A 64 2.21 -2.26 -1.01
C TYR A 64 2.09 -3.72 -0.61
N GLU A 65 1.60 -4.53 -1.53
CA GLU A 65 1.52 -5.99 -1.43
C GLU A 65 2.65 -6.62 -2.25
N LEU A 66 3.31 -7.62 -1.66
CA LEU A 66 4.29 -8.45 -2.36
C LEU A 66 3.55 -9.39 -3.32
N ILE A 67 3.81 -9.28 -4.63
CA ILE A 67 3.06 -9.98 -5.67
C ILE A 67 3.82 -11.16 -6.30
N ASN A 68 5.12 -11.31 -6.03
CA ASN A 68 5.95 -12.34 -6.64
C ASN A 68 6.49 -13.39 -5.65
N GLY A 69 5.72 -13.74 -4.60
CA GLY A 69 6.04 -14.86 -3.71
C GLY A 69 6.84 -14.45 -2.47
N ASN A 70 7.96 -15.11 -2.18
CA ASN A 70 8.66 -15.01 -0.90
C ASN A 70 10.02 -14.34 -0.92
N ILE A 71 10.37 -13.83 0.26
CA ILE A 71 11.75 -13.67 0.69
C ILE A 71 12.33 -15.06 1.01
N VAL A 72 13.45 -15.42 0.38
CA VAL A 72 14.20 -16.64 0.67
C VAL A 72 15.46 -16.19 1.38
N LEU A 73 15.60 -16.54 2.66
CA LEU A 73 16.78 -16.19 3.45
C LEU A 73 17.47 -17.49 3.86
N GLY A 74 18.68 -17.72 3.34
CA GLY A 74 19.47 -18.92 3.67
C GLY A 74 18.72 -20.23 3.40
N ASP A 75 18.11 -20.35 2.21
CA ASP A 75 17.30 -21.49 1.76
C ASP A 75 16.00 -21.75 2.54
N VAL A 76 15.68 -20.95 3.55
CA VAL A 76 14.41 -21.03 4.28
C VAL A 76 13.34 -20.19 3.58
N ARG A 77 12.18 -20.80 3.31
CA ARG A 77 10.97 -20.12 2.83
C ARG A 77 10.07 -19.80 4.01
N PHE A 78 9.80 -18.51 4.24
CA PHE A 78 9.02 -18.06 5.40
C PHE A 78 7.51 -18.04 5.16
N PHE A 79 7.07 -17.72 3.94
CA PHE A 79 5.65 -17.70 3.52
C PHE A 79 5.55 -18.40 2.15
N ASP A 80 4.50 -18.24 1.36
CA ASP A 80 4.45 -18.41 -0.10
C ASP A 80 3.33 -17.57 -0.71
N PHE A 81 3.25 -17.48 -2.04
CA PHE A 81 2.21 -16.68 -2.70
C PHE A 81 0.79 -17.17 -2.34
N GLU A 82 0.66 -18.45 -1.96
CA GLU A 82 -0.61 -19.06 -1.57
C GLU A 82 -1.02 -18.67 -0.14
N THR A 83 -0.06 -18.48 0.75
CA THR A 83 -0.30 -18.08 2.15
C THR A 83 -0.29 -16.56 2.33
N GLY A 84 0.45 -15.84 1.49
CA GLY A 84 0.53 -14.38 1.49
C GLY A 84 1.32 -13.80 2.67
N LEU A 85 1.86 -12.59 2.50
CA LEU A 85 2.15 -11.73 3.66
C LEU A 85 0.81 -11.13 4.15
N VAL A 86 0.78 -10.52 5.33
CA VAL A 86 -0.38 -9.92 6.04
C VAL A 86 -1.34 -9.05 5.17
N SER A 87 -0.99 -8.74 3.92
CA SER A 87 -1.81 -8.07 2.90
C SER A 87 -2.86 -8.93 2.18
N LYS A 88 -2.86 -10.26 2.35
CA LYS A 88 -3.86 -11.14 1.73
C LYS A 88 -5.20 -11.06 2.48
N ILE A 89 -5.98 -10.03 2.16
CA ILE A 89 -7.40 -9.86 2.51
C ILE A 89 -8.22 -9.96 1.23
#